data_AF-A0A1Q3TNT4-F1
#
_entry.id   AF-A0A1Q3TNT4-F1
#
_cell.length_a   1.000
_cell.length_b   1.000
_cell.length_c   1.000
_cell.angle_alpha   90.00
_cell.angle_beta   90.00
_cell.angle_gamma   90.00
#
_symmetry.space_group_name_H-M   'P 1'
#
loop_
_entity.id
_entity.type
_entity.pdbx_description
1 polymer ?
#
loop_
_entity_poly.entity_id
_entity_poly.type
_entity_poly.pdbx_seq_one_letter_code
_entity_poly.pdbx_strand_id
1 'polypeptide(L)'
;MAKSVSNTVSVKPKKGRKVKTLEDIQEDIKSKCLSIKSIIDSGNLNRLKELEPLVSKAMADELGVNHGRFSDKLRNPVKFSVIEIHRFALYVKADPDKLMKHVNQEILSNSKLMKELSQFRSIKDLKQYNSLKK
;
A
#
# COMPACT_ATOMS: atom_id res chain seq x y z
N MET A 1 -2.80 46.11 -20.08
CA MET A 1 -3.37 46.21 -18.72
C MET A 1 -3.44 44.81 -18.12
N ALA A 2 -2.68 44.55 -17.07
CA ALA A 2 -2.55 43.25 -16.43
C ALA A 2 -3.74 42.96 -15.51
N LYS A 3 -4.35 41.78 -15.64
CA LYS A 3 -5.42 41.31 -14.74
C LYS A 3 -4.78 40.67 -13.51
N SER A 4 -4.98 41.29 -12.36
CA SER A 4 -4.61 40.77 -11.04
C SER A 4 -5.44 39.55 -10.67
N VAL A 5 -4.78 38.41 -10.43
CA VAL A 5 -5.40 37.20 -9.87
C VAL A 5 -5.50 37.38 -8.36
N SER A 6 -6.71 37.58 -7.85
CA SER A 6 -7.00 37.70 -6.43
C SER A 6 -6.88 36.33 -5.74
N ASN A 7 -5.97 36.26 -4.78
CA ASN A 7 -5.82 35.19 -3.81
C ASN A 7 -7.04 35.06 -2.88
N THR A 8 -7.14 33.88 -2.27
CA THR A 8 -7.91 33.50 -1.06
C THR A 8 -9.38 33.07 -1.23
N VAL A 9 -9.58 31.76 -1.43
CA VAL A 9 -10.80 31.08 -0.95
C VAL A 9 -10.53 30.58 0.46
N SER A 10 -10.82 31.41 1.46
CA SER A 10 -10.85 31.01 2.87
C SER A 10 -12.08 30.13 3.11
N VAL A 11 -11.91 28.80 2.99
CA VAL A 11 -12.95 27.85 3.37
C VAL A 11 -13.02 27.81 4.90
N LYS A 12 -14.10 28.37 5.46
CA LYS A 12 -14.40 28.31 6.89
C LYS A 12 -14.35 26.86 7.40
N PRO A 13 -13.62 26.54 8.48
CA PRO A 13 -13.54 25.17 8.98
C PRO A 13 -14.87 24.75 9.62
N LYS A 14 -15.43 23.62 9.14
CA LYS A 14 -16.55 22.94 9.80
C LYS A 14 -16.09 22.48 11.20
N LYS A 15 -16.87 22.84 12.22
CA LYS A 15 -16.68 22.46 13.64
C LYS A 15 -16.34 20.97 13.78
N GLY A 16 -15.19 20.66 14.40
CA GLY A 16 -14.85 19.32 14.90
C GLY A 16 -13.57 18.69 14.35
N ARG A 17 -13.01 19.16 13.23
CA ARG A 17 -11.75 18.61 12.69
C ARG A 17 -10.59 19.56 13.00
N LYS A 18 -9.71 19.19 13.94
CA LYS A 18 -8.41 19.86 14.10
C LYS A 18 -7.68 19.75 12.75
N VAL A 19 -7.47 20.88 12.09
CA VAL A 19 -6.66 20.95 10.87
C VAL A 19 -5.22 20.80 11.35
N LYS A 20 -4.61 19.64 11.07
CA LYS A 20 -3.17 19.44 11.31
C LYS A 20 -2.39 20.42 10.45
N THR A 21 -1.34 21.01 11.00
CA THR A 21 -0.41 21.82 10.20
C THR A 21 0.39 20.91 9.25
N LEU A 22 1.11 21.52 8.30
CA LEU A 22 1.97 20.76 7.38
C LEU A 22 3.11 20.08 8.16
N GLU A 23 3.64 20.76 9.17
CA GLU A 23 4.67 20.25 10.07
C GLU A 23 4.15 19.03 10.87
N ASP A 24 2.94 19.11 11.43
CA ASP A 24 2.31 18.00 12.18
C ASP A 24 2.15 16.74 11.32
N ILE A 25 1.82 16.93 10.03
CA ILE A 25 1.67 15.81 9.09
C ILE A 25 3.03 15.18 8.81
N GLN A 26 4.07 15.99 8.59
CA GLN A 26 5.42 15.50 8.37
C GLN A 26 5.97 14.74 9.57
N GLU A 27 5.73 15.21 10.79
CA GLU A 27 6.15 14.50 12.00
C GLU A 27 5.41 13.17 12.17
N ASP A 28 4.10 13.14 11.93
CA ASP A 28 3.29 11.91 11.97
C ASP A 28 3.79 10.88 10.93
N ILE A 29 4.10 11.34 9.71
CA ILE A 29 4.69 10.48 8.66
C ILE A 29 6.04 9.94 9.11
N LYS A 30 6.95 10.78 9.60
CA LYS A 30 8.27 10.35 10.06
C LYS A 30 8.17 9.32 11.19
N SER A 31 7.32 9.56 12.18
CA SER A 31 7.08 8.62 13.27
C SER A 31 6.58 7.28 12.76
N LYS A 32 5.61 7.28 11.84
CA LYS A 32 5.06 6.04 11.24
C LYS A 32 6.10 5.29 10.41
N CYS A 33 6.90 6.00 9.61
CA CYS A 33 8.00 5.39 8.86
C CYS A 33 9.00 4.72 9.81
N LEU A 34 9.36 5.35 10.92
CA LEU A 34 10.24 4.76 11.93
C LEU A 34 9.63 3.50 12.56
N SER A 35 8.34 3.54 12.92
CA SER A 35 7.65 2.36 13.45
C SER A 35 7.62 1.21 12.44
N ILE A 36 7.25 1.48 11.18
CA ILE A 36 7.23 0.46 10.13
C ILE A 36 8.63 -0.12 9.91
N LYS A 37 9.65 0.74 9.83
CA LYS A 37 11.04 0.31 9.70
C LYS A 37 11.44 -0.62 10.83
N SER A 38 11.17 -0.24 12.07
CA SER A 38 11.49 -1.07 13.24
C SER A 38 10.80 -2.43 13.20
N ILE A 39 9.54 -2.48 12.76
CA ILE A 39 8.78 -3.73 12.64
C ILE A 39 9.42 -4.64 11.58
N ILE A 40 9.77 -4.10 10.41
CA ILE A 40 10.41 -4.86 9.34
C ILE A 40 11.81 -5.33 9.76
N ASP A 41 12.60 -4.45 10.37
CA ASP A 41 14.00 -4.73 10.71
C ASP A 41 14.15 -5.72 11.87
N SER A 42 13.22 -5.71 12.82
CA SER A 42 13.20 -6.65 13.95
C SER A 42 12.81 -8.07 13.56
N GLY A 43 12.22 -8.27 12.37
CA GLY A 43 11.71 -9.57 11.93
C GLY A 43 10.45 -10.02 12.67
N ASN A 44 9.86 -9.16 13.51
CA ASN A 44 8.65 -9.46 14.30
C ASN A 44 7.35 -9.28 13.52
N LEU A 45 7.43 -9.04 12.20
CA LEU A 45 6.26 -8.88 11.35
C LEU A 45 5.64 -10.25 11.04
N ASN A 46 4.51 -10.57 11.68
CA ASN A 46 3.82 -11.84 11.43
C ASN A 46 2.97 -11.79 10.15
N ARG A 47 2.31 -10.66 9.91
CA ARG A 47 1.44 -10.43 8.74
C ARG A 47 1.58 -9.00 8.25
N LEU A 48 1.64 -8.81 6.94
CA LEU A 48 1.67 -7.48 6.31
C LEU A 48 0.49 -6.60 6.69
N LYS A 49 -0.66 -7.20 7.02
CA LYS A 49 -1.84 -6.49 7.53
C LYS A 49 -1.54 -5.65 8.78
N GLU A 50 -0.57 -6.04 9.60
CA GLU A 50 -0.17 -5.29 10.80
C GLU A 50 0.40 -3.91 10.47
N LEU A 51 0.92 -3.71 9.25
CA LEU A 51 1.40 -2.41 8.79
C LEU A 51 0.27 -1.49 8.32
N GLU A 52 -0.91 -2.03 8.01
CA GLU A 52 -2.03 -1.27 7.47
C GLU A 52 -2.42 -0.04 8.31
N PRO A 53 -2.54 -0.12 9.65
CA PRO A 53 -2.90 1.03 10.48
C PRO A 53 -1.83 2.13 10.48
N LEU A 54 -0.58 1.78 10.18
CA LEU A 54 0.55 2.70 10.15
C LEU A 54 0.63 3.44 8.80
N VAL A 55 0.01 2.92 7.74
CA VAL A 55 -0.02 3.58 6.43
C VAL A 55 -1.16 4.59 6.38
N SER A 56 -0.81 5.86 6.56
CA SER A 56 -1.77 6.95 6.44
C SER A 56 -2.07 7.29 4.97
N LYS A 57 -3.17 8.02 4.74
CA LYS A 57 -3.49 8.53 3.41
C LYS A 57 -2.37 9.45 2.86
N ALA A 58 -1.81 10.30 3.72
CA ALA A 58 -0.73 11.21 3.32
C ALA A 58 0.53 10.44 2.86
N MET A 59 0.86 9.33 3.52
CA MET A 59 1.96 8.46 3.08
C MET A 59 1.68 7.80 1.73
N ALA A 60 0.45 7.35 1.51
CA ALA A 60 0.06 6.79 0.22
C ALA A 60 0.13 7.84 -0.89
N ASP A 61 -0.28 9.08 -0.61
CA ASP A 61 -0.17 10.21 -1.53
C ASP A 61 1.31 10.52 -1.86
N GLU A 62 2.22 10.52 -0.87
CA GLU A 62 3.68 10.68 -1.10
C GLU A 62 4.29 9.51 -1.89
N LEU A 63 3.84 8.29 -1.65
CA LEU A 63 4.22 7.10 -2.42
C LEU A 63 3.67 7.09 -3.85
N GLY A 64 2.75 8.00 -4.18
CA GLY A 64 2.06 8.07 -5.46
C GLY A 64 1.14 6.87 -5.70
N VAL A 65 0.54 6.32 -4.64
CA VAL A 65 -0.35 5.15 -4.71
C VAL A 65 -1.72 5.46 -4.13
N ASN A 66 -2.75 4.75 -4.59
CA ASN A 66 -4.07 4.86 -3.98
C ASN A 66 -4.08 4.14 -2.62
N HIS A 67 -4.41 4.86 -1.54
CA HIS A 67 -4.42 4.34 -0.17
C HIS A 67 -5.24 3.05 -0.01
N GLY A 68 -6.46 3.00 -0.57
CA GLY A 68 -7.32 1.82 -0.47
C GLY A 68 -6.77 0.60 -1.21
N ARG A 69 -6.24 0.81 -2.43
CA ARG A 69 -5.58 -0.27 -3.19
C ARG A 69 -4.31 -0.75 -2.50
N PHE A 70 -3.57 0.15 -1.87
CA PHE A 70 -2.36 -0.20 -1.13
C PHE A 70 -2.69 -0.99 0.15
N SER A 71 -3.70 -0.56 0.91
CA SER A 71 -4.21 -1.30 2.09
C SER A 71 -4.69 -2.71 1.72
N ASP A 72 -5.40 -2.87 0.59
CA ASP A 72 -5.82 -4.20 0.10
C ASP A 72 -4.62 -5.12 -0.19
N LYS A 73 -3.50 -4.56 -0.66
CA LYS A 73 -2.25 -5.33 -0.88
C LYS A 73 -1.59 -5.76 0.43
N LEU A 74 -1.65 -4.93 1.47
CA LEU A 74 -1.18 -5.31 2.81
C LEU A 74 -2.00 -6.46 3.40
N ARG A 75 -3.29 -6.56 3.05
CA ARG A 75 -4.17 -7.67 3.45
C ARG A 75 -4.06 -8.89 2.56
N ASN A 76 -3.72 -8.71 1.29
CA ASN A 76 -3.51 -9.77 0.31
C ASN A 76 -2.14 -9.59 -0.36
N PRO A 77 -1.09 -10.18 0.23
CA PRO A 77 0.29 -10.03 -0.22
C PRO A 77 0.55 -10.44 -1.68
N VAL A 78 -0.27 -11.34 -2.24
CA VAL A 78 -0.15 -11.80 -3.64
C VAL A 78 -0.35 -10.65 -4.64
N LYS A 79 -1.08 -9.61 -4.24
CA LYS A 79 -1.34 -8.43 -5.07
C LYS A 79 -0.19 -7.41 -5.06
N PHE A 80 0.83 -7.60 -4.23
CA PHE A 80 2.02 -6.76 -4.26
C PHE A 80 2.86 -7.08 -5.49
N SER A 81 3.17 -6.03 -6.27
CA SER A 81 4.23 -6.15 -7.26
C SER A 81 5.60 -5.96 -6.61
N VAL A 82 6.63 -6.53 -7.23
CA VAL A 82 8.03 -6.38 -6.79
C VAL A 82 8.42 -4.89 -6.70
N ILE A 83 8.00 -4.08 -7.68
CA ILE A 83 8.27 -2.65 -7.73
C ILE A 83 7.67 -1.93 -6.51
N GLU A 84 6.44 -2.29 -6.12
CA GLU A 84 5.76 -1.66 -4.99
C GLU A 84 6.39 -2.03 -3.65
N ILE A 85 6.85 -3.28 -3.50
CA ILE A 85 7.59 -3.72 -2.31
C ILE A 85 8.86 -2.89 -2.15
N HIS A 86 9.65 -2.74 -3.22
CA HIS A 86 10.89 -1.96 -3.18
C HIS A 86 10.62 -0.49 -2.92
N ARG A 87 9.64 0.11 -3.62
CA ARG A 87 9.26 1.51 -3.42
C ARG A 87 8.85 1.77 -1.97
N PHE A 88 8.01 0.89 -1.41
CA PHE A 88 7.56 1.02 -0.03
C PHE A 88 8.71 0.88 0.97
N ALA A 89 9.57 -0.12 0.80
CA ALA A 89 10.75 -0.32 1.65
C ALA A 89 11.69 0.89 1.64
N LEU A 90 12.00 1.42 0.45
CA LEU A 90 12.84 2.61 0.29
C LEU A 90 12.23 3.84 0.94
N TYR A 91 10.91 4.03 0.77
CA TYR A 91 10.18 5.15 1.39
C TYR A 91 10.25 5.13 2.92
N VAL A 92 10.08 3.95 3.54
CA VAL A 92 10.19 3.81 5.00
C VAL A 92 11.63 3.63 5.49
N LYS A 93 12.62 3.63 4.58
CA LYS A 93 14.05 3.39 4.85
C LYS A 93 14.34 2.04 5.50
N ALA A 94 13.57 1.02 5.16
CA ALA A 94 13.80 -0.37 5.54
C ALA A 94 14.51 -1.13 4.42
N ASP A 95 15.08 -2.29 4.77
CA ASP A 95 15.71 -3.19 3.80
C ASP A 95 14.64 -3.84 2.88
N PRO A 96 14.70 -3.60 1.54
CA PRO A 96 13.76 -4.20 0.59
C PRO A 96 13.78 -5.74 0.60
N ASP A 97 14.95 -6.34 0.83
CA ASP A 97 15.09 -7.79 0.81
C ASP A 97 14.40 -8.44 2.02
N LYS A 98 14.46 -7.79 3.18
CA LYS A 98 13.71 -8.25 4.37
C LYS A 98 12.22 -8.19 4.14
N LEU A 99 11.72 -7.07 3.63
CA LEU A 99 10.29 -6.93 3.34
C LEU A 99 9.83 -7.97 2.31
N MET A 100 10.60 -8.16 1.23
CA MET A 100 10.31 -9.18 0.22
C MET A 100 10.29 -10.59 0.81
N LYS A 101 11.26 -10.94 1.67
CA LYS A 101 11.28 -12.22 2.37
C LYS A 101 10.04 -12.43 3.21
N HIS A 102 9.60 -11.43 3.96
CA HIS A 102 8.36 -11.51 4.75
C HIS A 102 7.12 -11.69 3.87
N VAL A 103 7.00 -10.92 2.79
CA VAL A 103 5.90 -11.07 1.82
C VAL A 103 5.83 -12.50 1.31
N ASN A 104 6.96 -13.05 0.87
CA ASN A 104 7.04 -14.41 0.34
C ASN A 104 6.71 -15.46 1.39
N GLN A 105 7.24 -15.33 2.61
CA GLN A 105 6.93 -16.23 3.72
C GLN A 105 5.44 -16.25 4.04
N GLU A 106 4.78 -15.09 4.05
CA GLU A 106 3.33 -15.01 4.29
C GLU A 106 2.53 -15.69 3.18
N ILE A 107 2.91 -15.49 1.91
CA ILE A 107 2.27 -16.15 0.77
C ILE A 107 2.40 -17.68 0.88
N LEU A 108 3.62 -18.17 1.11
CA LEU A 108 3.91 -19.61 1.19
C LEU A 108 3.19 -20.29 2.37
N SER A 109 3.10 -19.59 3.51
CA SER A 109 2.45 -20.10 4.72
C SER A 109 0.92 -20.12 4.60
N ASN A 110 0.36 -19.31 3.70
CA ASN A 110 -1.07 -19.21 3.50
C ASN A 110 -1.55 -20.15 2.38
N SER A 111 -2.02 -21.33 2.77
CA SER A 111 -2.52 -22.36 1.85
C SER A 111 -3.65 -21.87 0.94
N LYS A 112 -4.45 -20.88 1.36
CA LYS A 112 -5.48 -20.27 0.51
C LYS A 112 -4.86 -19.45 -0.61
N LEU A 113 -3.88 -18.59 -0.31
CA LEU A 113 -3.19 -17.78 -1.31
C LEU A 113 -2.45 -18.65 -2.33
N MET A 114 -1.79 -19.71 -1.88
CA MET A 114 -1.13 -20.67 -2.77
C MET A 114 -2.12 -21.44 -3.66
N LYS A 115 -3.31 -21.78 -3.15
CA LYS A 115 -4.38 -22.38 -3.95
C LYS A 115 -4.89 -21.41 -5.01
N GLU A 116 -5.10 -20.14 -4.67
CA GLU A 116 -5.49 -19.12 -5.64
C GLU A 116 -4.44 -18.93 -6.74
N LEU A 117 -3.14 -18.97 -6.40
CA LEU A 117 -2.04 -18.85 -7.35
C LEU A 117 -1.86 -20.06 -8.28
N SER A 118 -2.19 -21.26 -7.81
CA SER A 118 -2.07 -22.50 -8.59
C SER A 118 -3.29 -22.81 -9.46
N GLN A 119 -4.36 -22.02 -9.35
CA GLN A 119 -5.54 -22.13 -10.21
C GLN A 119 -5.26 -21.52 -11.59
N PHE A 120 -4.61 -22.29 -12.45
CA PHE A 120 -4.45 -21.93 -13.86
C PHE A 120 -5.70 -22.31 -14.64
N ARG A 121 -6.17 -21.40 -15.50
CA ARG A 121 -7.25 -21.73 -16.45
C ARG A 121 -6.73 -22.74 -17.46
N SER A 122 -7.46 -23.82 -17.70
CA SER A 122 -7.14 -24.72 -18.80
C SER A 122 -7.39 -23.99 -20.12
N ILE A 123 -6.65 -24.37 -21.17
CA ILE A 123 -6.94 -23.93 -22.55
C ILE A 123 -8.40 -24.23 -22.92
N LYS A 124 -8.94 -25.34 -22.39
CA LYS A 124 -10.35 -25.74 -22.59
C LYS A 124 -11.36 -24.77 -21.95
N ASP A 125 -10.94 -24.00 -20.95
CA ASP A 125 -11.78 -23.02 -20.23
C ASP A 125 -11.77 -21.64 -20.90
N LEU A 126 -10.93 -21.44 -21.93
CA LEU A 126 -10.89 -20.20 -22.69
C LEU A 126 -12.20 -20.06 -23.50
N LYS A 127 -12.82 -18.88 -23.39
CA LYS A 127 -14.10 -18.56 -24.07
C LYS A 127 -14.09 -18.86 -25.57
N GLN A 128 -12.93 -18.75 -26.22
CA GLN A 128 -12.72 -19.01 -27.64
C GLN A 128 -12.98 -20.48 -28.05
N TYR A 129 -12.72 -21.45 -27.17
CA TYR A 129 -12.99 -22.87 -27.45
C TYR A 129 -14.44 -23.27 -27.10
N ASN A 130 -15.08 -22.55 -26.18
CA ASN A 130 -16.50 -22.73 -25.88
C ASN A 130 -17.41 -22.14 -26.97
N SER A 131 -16.95 -21.17 -27.76
CA SER A 131 -17.69 -20.65 -28.92
C SER A 131 -17.64 -21.56 -30.17
N LEU A 132 -16.66 -22.47 -30.26
CA LEU A 132 -16.52 -23.44 -31.36
C LEU A 132 -17.37 -24.70 -31.19
N LYS A 133 -18.05 -24.86 -30.03
CA LYS A 133 -18.95 -25.98 -29.73
C LYS A 133 -20.42 -25.71 -30.11
N LYS A 134 -20.70 -24.69 -30.90
CA LYS A 134 -22.03 -24.42 -31.44
C LYS A 134 -22.15 -24.90 -32.87
#